data_AF-A0A7J9KUR6-F1
#
_entry.id   AF-A0A7J9KUR6-F1
#
_cell.length_a   1.000
_cell.length_b   1.000
_cell.length_c   1.000
_cell.angle_alpha   90.00
_cell.angle_beta   90.00
_cell.angle_gamma   90.00
#
_symmetry.space_group_name_H-M   'P 1'
#
loop_
_entity.id
_entity.type
_entity.pdbx_description
1 polymer ?
#
loop_
_entity_poly.entity_id
_entity_poly.type
_entity_poly.pdbx_seq_one_letter_code
_entity_poly.pdbx_strand_id
1 'polypeptide(L)'
;AVFLKDSEGKLWVGESGHENEKGEDIIAVIPWDEWWDLELNKDDSNPHIAVLPLHPDVRAKFNETAAWEYALSMAGKPYGYHNMLFSWIDTIDGNYPPPLDAHLVASAMTVWSKMQPEYAANLWNEALNKRLGTKGLDLSDILVEIEKRGSSFDQLLTVPEQDDWIYSDGKSTSCIAFVLEMYKEAGLFDPIADSIQVTEFTIKDAYTLRFFENNSSRLPKWCNDADNVKLPYCQILGKYRMELPGFNSMDPYPHMNERCPSKPPKYSRPPNC
;
A
#
# COMPACT_ATOMS: atom_id res chain seq x y z
N ALA A 1 2.27 7.89 -3.88
CA ALA A 1 3.55 8.49 -4.30
C ALA A 1 4.27 9.14 -3.12
N VAL A 2 5.58 9.34 -3.24
CA VAL A 2 6.46 10.06 -2.31
C VAL A 2 7.28 11.10 -3.08
N PHE A 3 7.52 12.25 -2.47
CA PHE A 3 8.35 13.30 -3.07
C PHE A 3 9.75 13.30 -2.46
N LEU A 4 10.76 13.17 -3.30
CA LEU A 4 12.17 13.11 -2.92
C LEU A 4 12.94 14.26 -3.55
N LYS A 5 13.88 14.86 -2.81
CA LYS A 5 14.83 15.81 -3.38
C LYS A 5 16.18 15.16 -3.58
N ASP A 6 16.78 15.37 -4.73
CA ASP A 6 18.15 14.90 -4.97
C ASP A 6 19.18 15.85 -4.34
N SER A 7 20.47 15.51 -4.48
CA SER A 7 21.58 16.33 -3.94
C SER A 7 21.68 17.72 -4.57
N GLU A 8 21.08 17.94 -5.74
CA GLU A 8 21.01 19.24 -6.43
C GLU A 8 19.75 20.03 -6.05
N GLY A 9 18.86 19.43 -5.25
CA GLY A 9 17.60 20.02 -4.81
C GLY A 9 16.45 19.89 -5.83
N LYS A 10 16.63 19.13 -6.91
CA LYS A 10 15.54 18.83 -7.85
C LYS A 10 14.55 17.87 -7.23
N LEU A 11 13.28 18.06 -7.55
CA LEU A 11 12.18 17.29 -7.00
C LEU A 11 11.86 16.10 -7.91
N TRP A 12 11.66 14.94 -7.30
CA TRP A 12 11.33 13.69 -7.93
C TRP A 12 10.12 13.06 -7.25
N VAL A 13 9.35 12.28 -8.00
CA VAL A 13 8.19 11.54 -7.53
C VAL A 13 8.48 10.05 -7.66
N GLY A 14 8.50 9.35 -6.52
CA GLY A 14 8.53 7.89 -6.49
C GLY A 14 7.11 7.34 -6.33
N GLU A 15 6.71 6.43 -7.19
CA GLU A 15 5.40 5.78 -7.10
C GLU A 15 5.43 4.34 -7.61
N SER A 16 4.43 3.57 -7.20
CA SER A 16 4.19 2.22 -7.72
C SER A 16 2.79 2.18 -8.31
N GLY A 17 2.69 1.69 -9.55
CA GLY A 17 1.47 1.70 -10.37
C GLY A 17 1.57 2.65 -11.56
N HIS A 18 2.79 3.00 -11.98
CA HIS A 18 3.03 3.82 -13.16
C HIS A 18 3.02 2.94 -14.41
N GLU A 19 2.18 3.25 -15.39
CA GLU A 19 2.12 2.49 -16.65
C GLU A 19 3.31 2.85 -17.55
N ASN A 20 4.11 1.85 -17.94
CA ASN A 20 5.21 2.04 -18.88
C ASN A 20 4.75 2.04 -20.35
N GLU A 21 5.65 2.28 -21.30
CA GLU A 21 5.35 2.29 -22.75
C GLU A 21 4.76 0.97 -23.31
N LYS A 22 4.85 -0.14 -22.55
CA LYS A 22 4.31 -1.45 -22.91
C LYS A 22 2.93 -1.71 -22.29
N GLY A 23 2.39 -0.79 -21.50
CA GLY A 23 1.14 -0.98 -20.76
C GLY A 23 1.31 -1.81 -19.49
N GLU A 24 2.53 -1.90 -18.93
CA GLU A 24 2.79 -2.64 -17.69
C GLU A 24 2.91 -1.66 -16.51
N ASP A 25 2.24 -1.98 -15.39
CA ASP A 25 2.38 -1.22 -14.16
C ASP A 25 3.70 -1.52 -13.45
N ILE A 26 4.50 -0.48 -13.24
CA ILE A 26 5.81 -0.57 -12.62
C ILE A 26 5.97 0.42 -11.46
N ILE A 27 7.07 0.25 -10.75
CA ILE A 27 7.61 1.23 -9.81
C ILE A 27 8.45 2.23 -10.59
N ALA A 28 8.13 3.51 -10.49
CA ALA A 28 8.80 4.58 -11.21
C ALA A 28 9.34 5.67 -10.27
N VAL A 29 10.44 6.30 -10.69
CA VAL A 29 11.00 7.50 -10.06
C VAL A 29 11.16 8.54 -11.16
N ILE A 30 10.30 9.55 -11.15
CA ILE A 30 10.08 10.46 -12.28
C ILE A 30 10.38 11.90 -11.83
N PRO A 31 11.02 12.74 -12.68
CA PRO A 31 11.17 14.17 -12.38
C PRO A 31 9.81 14.83 -12.13
N TRP A 32 9.73 15.72 -11.14
CA TRP A 32 8.49 16.41 -10.79
C TRP A 32 7.81 17.08 -11.98
N ASP A 33 8.56 17.77 -12.84
CA ASP A 33 7.98 18.52 -13.96
C ASP A 33 7.31 17.58 -14.99
N GLU A 34 7.86 16.38 -15.17
CA GLU A 34 7.29 15.35 -16.05
C GLU A 34 6.05 14.72 -15.43
N TRP A 35 6.15 14.31 -14.16
CA TRP A 35 5.02 13.76 -13.41
C TRP A 35 3.85 14.76 -13.34
N TRP A 36 4.15 16.04 -13.06
CA TRP A 36 3.14 17.09 -12.96
C TRP A 36 2.47 17.41 -14.31
N ASP A 37 3.22 17.36 -15.43
CA ASP A 37 2.62 17.46 -16.77
C ASP A 37 1.68 16.30 -17.07
N LEU A 38 2.04 15.08 -16.66
CA LEU A 38 1.19 13.90 -16.78
C LEU A 38 -0.14 14.09 -16.03
N GLU A 39 -0.07 14.40 -14.74
CA GLU A 39 -1.25 14.60 -13.88
C GLU A 39 -2.17 15.74 -14.34
N LEU A 40 -1.60 16.81 -14.90
CA LEU A 40 -2.40 17.96 -15.36
C LEU A 40 -3.02 17.78 -16.74
N ASN A 41 -2.29 17.15 -17.67
CA ASN A 41 -2.61 17.25 -19.09
C ASN A 41 -2.90 15.90 -19.75
N LYS A 42 -2.50 14.78 -19.14
CA LYS A 42 -2.55 13.44 -19.77
C LYS A 42 -3.37 12.44 -18.97
N ASP A 43 -3.51 12.63 -17.66
CA ASP A 43 -4.37 11.78 -16.83
C ASP A 43 -5.85 12.15 -17.00
N ASP A 44 -6.62 11.24 -17.62
CA ASP A 44 -8.05 11.38 -17.85
C ASP A 44 -8.91 10.84 -16.70
N SER A 45 -8.29 10.32 -15.63
CA SER A 45 -8.95 9.79 -14.43
C SER A 45 -9.48 10.87 -13.48
N ASN A 46 -9.19 12.15 -13.78
CA ASN A 46 -9.49 13.31 -12.94
C ASN A 46 -8.84 13.17 -11.54
N PRO A 47 -7.50 13.28 -11.47
CA PRO A 47 -6.74 13.03 -10.25
C PRO A 47 -7.03 14.06 -9.16
N HIS A 48 -6.94 13.59 -7.91
CA HIS A 48 -6.99 14.42 -6.71
C HIS A 48 -5.72 14.19 -5.90
N ILE A 49 -4.97 15.28 -5.66
CA ILE A 49 -3.64 15.18 -5.07
C ILE A 49 -3.60 16.01 -3.79
N ALA A 50 -3.31 15.34 -2.68
CA ALA A 50 -3.03 15.95 -1.39
C ALA A 50 -1.58 15.68 -0.98
N VAL A 51 -0.88 16.75 -0.58
CA VAL A 51 0.48 16.70 -0.07
C VAL A 51 0.42 16.64 1.44
N LEU A 52 1.05 15.60 2.00
CA LEU A 52 1.11 15.30 3.42
C LEU A 52 2.57 15.46 3.88
N PRO A 53 3.01 16.65 4.34
CA PRO A 53 4.39 16.85 4.77
C PRO A 53 4.68 16.02 6.02
N LEU A 54 5.89 15.49 6.15
CA LEU A 54 6.33 14.88 7.41
C LEU A 54 6.41 15.92 8.52
N HIS A 55 6.05 15.54 9.75
CA HIS A 55 6.29 16.37 10.93
C HIS A 55 7.81 16.62 11.08
N PRO A 56 8.26 17.81 11.51
CA PRO A 56 9.69 18.13 11.65
C PRO A 56 10.49 17.09 12.45
N ASP A 57 9.92 16.57 13.54
CA ASP A 57 10.59 15.56 14.39
C ASP A 57 10.72 14.20 13.68
N VAL A 58 9.81 13.89 12.76
CA VAL A 58 9.84 12.67 11.95
C VAL A 58 10.81 12.86 10.78
N ARG A 59 10.74 14.01 10.10
CA ARG A 59 11.70 14.39 9.04
C ARG A 59 13.14 14.40 9.55
N ALA A 60 13.38 14.78 10.80
CA ALA A 60 14.72 14.77 11.41
C ALA A 60 15.30 13.35 11.57
N LYS A 61 14.46 12.31 11.64
CA LYS A 61 14.88 10.90 11.71
C LYS A 61 15.02 10.26 10.33
N PHE A 62 14.38 10.83 9.32
CA PHE A 62 14.32 10.29 7.97
C PHE A 62 15.71 10.24 7.32
N ASN A 63 16.24 9.04 7.12
CA ASN A 63 17.48 8.82 6.40
C ASN A 63 17.25 8.95 4.88
N GLU A 64 17.56 10.14 4.35
CA GLU A 64 17.36 10.46 2.93
C GLU A 64 18.22 9.61 2.00
N THR A 65 19.44 9.22 2.40
CA THR A 65 20.30 8.33 1.61
C THR A 65 19.69 6.95 1.48
N ALA A 66 19.25 6.34 2.59
CA ALA A 66 18.62 5.02 2.57
C ALA A 66 17.30 5.04 1.77
N ALA A 67 16.51 6.10 1.90
CA ALA A 67 15.28 6.26 1.13
C ALA A 67 15.55 6.29 -0.39
N TRP A 68 16.58 7.02 -0.82
CA TRP A 68 17.00 7.06 -2.23
C TRP A 68 17.56 5.72 -2.72
N GLU A 69 18.39 5.05 -1.92
CA GLU A 69 18.91 3.72 -2.25
C GLU A 69 17.76 2.72 -2.46
N TYR A 70 16.77 2.70 -1.56
CA TYR A 70 15.57 1.89 -1.70
C TYR A 70 14.78 2.25 -2.96
N ALA A 71 14.46 3.53 -3.16
CA ALA A 71 13.70 4.00 -4.33
C ALA A 71 14.33 3.56 -5.65
N LEU A 72 15.65 3.75 -5.79
CA LEU A 72 16.40 3.37 -6.99
C LEU A 72 16.52 1.86 -7.14
N SER A 73 16.64 1.12 -6.03
CA SER A 73 16.67 -0.34 -6.06
C SER A 73 15.37 -0.93 -6.59
N MET A 74 14.24 -0.24 -6.39
CA MET A 74 12.90 -0.69 -6.76
C MET A 74 12.45 -0.15 -8.13
N ALA A 75 13.06 0.91 -8.64
CA ALA A 75 12.72 1.48 -9.94
C ALA A 75 12.77 0.42 -11.06
N GLY A 76 11.72 0.39 -11.88
CA GLY A 76 11.54 -0.56 -12.98
C GLY A 76 11.04 -1.95 -12.57
N LYS A 77 10.84 -2.22 -11.27
CA LYS A 77 10.25 -3.48 -10.81
C LYS A 77 8.73 -3.51 -10.98
N PRO A 78 8.11 -4.70 -11.01
CA PRO A 78 6.66 -4.84 -11.18
C PRO A 78 5.85 -4.23 -10.03
N TYR A 79 4.61 -3.82 -10.34
CA TYR A 79 3.61 -3.50 -9.35
C TYR A 79 3.25 -4.72 -8.48
N GLY A 80 3.05 -4.50 -7.17
CA GLY A 80 2.72 -5.56 -6.20
C GLY A 80 1.28 -6.05 -6.28
N TYR A 81 0.85 -6.64 -7.40
CA TYR A 81 -0.49 -7.23 -7.49
C TYR A 81 -0.71 -8.38 -6.49
N HIS A 82 0.35 -9.14 -6.21
CA HIS A 82 0.33 -10.23 -5.24
C HIS A 82 -0.04 -9.76 -3.84
N ASN A 83 0.50 -8.62 -3.38
CA ASN A 83 0.27 -8.15 -2.02
C ASN A 83 -1.08 -7.43 -1.88
N MET A 84 -1.52 -6.69 -2.91
CA MET A 84 -2.74 -5.88 -2.88
C MET A 84 -3.99 -6.73 -2.63
N LEU A 85 -4.02 -7.97 -3.11
CA LEU A 85 -5.19 -8.83 -2.96
C LEU A 85 -5.45 -9.24 -1.51
N PHE A 86 -4.40 -9.42 -0.72
CA PHE A 86 -4.48 -9.94 0.64
C PHE A 86 -4.41 -8.85 1.72
N SER A 87 -3.93 -7.66 1.38
CA SER A 87 -3.75 -6.52 2.32
C SER A 87 -5.05 -5.95 2.95
N TRP A 88 -6.19 -6.60 2.77
CA TRP A 88 -7.47 -6.19 3.38
C TRP A 88 -8.21 -7.34 4.05
N ILE A 89 -7.66 -8.57 4.05
CA ILE A 89 -8.28 -9.80 4.57
C ILE A 89 -7.51 -10.28 5.79
N ASP A 90 -7.62 -9.54 6.89
CA ASP A 90 -6.82 -9.81 8.09
C ASP A 90 -7.56 -10.70 9.11
N THR A 91 -8.86 -10.93 8.90
CA THR A 91 -9.71 -11.73 9.78
C THR A 91 -10.58 -12.69 8.98
N ILE A 92 -11.03 -13.77 9.63
CA ILE A 92 -11.83 -14.83 9.01
C ILE A 92 -13.15 -14.29 8.43
N ASP A 93 -13.82 -13.36 9.13
CA ASP A 93 -15.17 -12.89 8.80
C ASP A 93 -15.35 -11.36 8.86
N GLY A 94 -14.44 -10.65 9.51
CA GLY A 94 -14.55 -9.23 9.82
C GLY A 94 -14.27 -8.29 8.63
N ASN A 95 -13.78 -8.83 7.52
CA ASN A 95 -13.45 -8.05 6.31
C ASN A 95 -14.55 -8.13 5.24
N TYR A 96 -15.49 -9.08 5.34
CA TYR A 96 -16.51 -9.31 4.32
C TYR A 96 -17.86 -8.63 4.66
N PRO A 97 -18.54 -8.03 3.67
CA PRO A 97 -19.91 -7.54 3.84
C PRO A 97 -20.88 -8.72 3.94
N PRO A 98 -21.81 -8.77 4.91
CA PRO A 98 -22.77 -9.87 5.01
C PRO A 98 -23.69 -9.90 3.79
N PRO A 99 -24.09 -11.09 3.29
CA PRO A 99 -23.82 -12.42 3.84
C PRO A 99 -22.55 -13.09 3.25
N LEU A 100 -21.64 -12.32 2.66
CA LEU A 100 -20.45 -12.84 1.98
C LEU A 100 -19.38 -13.25 2.99
N ASP A 101 -18.53 -14.19 2.58
CA ASP A 101 -17.41 -14.73 3.33
C ASP A 101 -16.26 -15.10 2.36
N ALA A 102 -15.22 -15.77 2.87
CA ALA A 102 -14.08 -16.23 2.08
C ALA A 102 -14.45 -17.14 0.88
N HIS A 103 -15.62 -17.79 0.90
CA HIS A 103 -16.08 -18.58 -0.25
C HIS A 103 -16.38 -17.72 -1.47
N LEU A 104 -16.70 -16.43 -1.28
CA LEU A 104 -16.78 -15.48 -2.40
C LEU A 104 -15.42 -15.34 -3.08
N VAL A 105 -14.35 -15.18 -2.30
CA VAL A 105 -12.98 -15.04 -2.81
C VAL A 105 -12.59 -16.32 -3.55
N ALA A 106 -12.83 -17.48 -2.94
CA ALA A 106 -12.56 -18.78 -3.58
C ALA A 106 -13.34 -18.94 -4.91
N SER A 107 -14.61 -18.52 -4.93
CA SER A 107 -15.45 -18.60 -6.14
C SER A 107 -14.94 -17.67 -7.24
N ALA A 108 -14.61 -16.43 -6.90
CA ALA A 108 -14.05 -15.45 -7.84
C ALA A 108 -12.71 -15.93 -8.41
N MET A 109 -11.80 -16.38 -7.54
CA MET A 109 -10.51 -16.95 -7.93
C MET A 109 -10.70 -18.18 -8.83
N THR A 110 -11.66 -19.06 -8.53
CA THR A 110 -11.94 -20.26 -9.35
C THR A 110 -12.43 -19.91 -10.75
N VAL A 111 -13.38 -18.97 -10.86
CA VAL A 111 -13.90 -18.52 -12.17
C VAL A 111 -12.79 -17.86 -12.97
N TRP A 112 -12.04 -16.95 -12.35
CA TRP A 112 -10.97 -16.23 -13.03
C TRP A 112 -9.80 -17.13 -13.43
N SER A 113 -9.43 -18.12 -12.60
CA SER A 113 -8.43 -19.13 -12.93
C SER A 113 -8.82 -19.98 -14.13
N LYS A 114 -10.12 -20.17 -14.39
CA LYS A 114 -10.60 -20.84 -15.61
C LYS A 114 -10.64 -19.93 -16.83
N MET A 115 -10.90 -18.63 -16.63
CA MET A 115 -11.04 -17.67 -17.73
C MET A 115 -9.69 -17.11 -18.21
N GLN A 116 -8.75 -16.87 -17.31
CA GLN A 116 -7.45 -16.24 -17.55
C GLN A 116 -6.37 -16.93 -16.69
N PRO A 117 -6.00 -18.19 -17.03
CA PRO A 117 -5.17 -19.03 -16.16
C PRO A 117 -3.77 -18.48 -15.90
N GLU A 118 -3.11 -17.89 -16.91
CA GLU A 118 -1.77 -17.30 -16.75
C GLU A 118 -1.79 -16.08 -15.82
N TYR A 119 -2.79 -15.20 -15.99
CA TYR A 119 -2.96 -14.03 -15.14
C TYR A 119 -3.35 -14.41 -13.70
N ALA A 120 -4.25 -15.37 -13.53
CA ALA A 120 -4.64 -15.90 -12.22
C ALA A 120 -3.47 -16.53 -11.46
N ALA A 121 -2.63 -17.31 -12.15
CA ALA A 121 -1.43 -17.90 -11.57
C ALA A 121 -0.47 -16.80 -11.06
N ASN A 122 -0.36 -15.72 -11.83
CA ASN A 122 0.43 -14.53 -11.48
C ASN A 122 -0.22 -13.64 -10.42
N LEU A 123 -1.46 -13.88 -9.97
CA LEU A 123 -2.08 -13.03 -8.95
C LEU A 123 -2.03 -13.66 -7.56
N TRP A 124 -2.45 -14.93 -7.43
CA TRP A 124 -2.65 -15.53 -6.11
C TRP A 124 -1.97 -16.88 -5.90
N ASN A 125 -1.66 -17.66 -6.92
CA ASN A 125 -1.14 -19.02 -6.70
C ASN A 125 0.18 -18.99 -5.92
N GLU A 126 1.14 -18.18 -6.35
CA GLU A 126 2.43 -18.07 -5.65
C GLU A 126 2.26 -17.51 -4.23
N ALA A 127 1.40 -16.50 -4.07
CA ALA A 127 1.11 -15.87 -2.78
C ALA A 127 0.45 -16.83 -1.78
N LEU A 128 -0.49 -17.66 -2.24
CA LEU A 128 -1.13 -18.71 -1.44
C LEU A 128 -0.14 -19.82 -1.09
N ASN A 129 0.74 -20.21 -2.03
CA ASN A 129 1.79 -21.19 -1.76
C ASN A 129 2.78 -20.68 -0.70
N LYS A 130 3.19 -19.41 -0.74
CA LYS A 130 4.04 -18.80 0.29
C LYS A 130 3.38 -18.87 1.67
N ARG A 131 2.11 -18.49 1.78
CA ARG A 131 1.32 -18.57 3.02
C ARG A 131 1.19 -20.00 3.54
N LEU A 132 1.04 -20.97 2.64
CA LEU A 132 0.92 -22.39 2.98
C LEU A 132 2.28 -23.06 3.23
N GLY A 133 3.40 -22.41 2.89
CA GLY A 133 4.73 -23.02 2.92
C GLY A 133 4.91 -24.14 1.87
N THR A 134 4.23 -24.04 0.72
CA THR A 134 4.32 -24.96 -0.42
C THR A 134 4.90 -24.25 -1.64
N LYS A 135 5.09 -24.98 -2.76
CA LYS A 135 5.53 -24.41 -4.04
C LYS A 135 4.84 -25.12 -5.19
N GLY A 136 4.40 -24.35 -6.19
CA GLY A 136 3.91 -24.88 -7.46
C GLY A 136 2.56 -25.59 -7.41
N LEU A 137 1.82 -25.50 -6.31
CA LEU A 137 0.45 -26.00 -6.24
C LEU A 137 -0.49 -25.02 -6.94
N ASP A 138 -1.43 -25.52 -7.72
CA ASP A 138 -2.54 -24.69 -8.21
C ASP A 138 -3.59 -24.48 -7.11
N LEU A 139 -4.60 -23.64 -7.37
CA LEU A 139 -5.64 -23.35 -6.39
C LEU A 139 -6.36 -24.61 -5.89
N SER A 140 -6.61 -25.60 -6.75
CA SER A 140 -7.32 -26.83 -6.37
C SER A 140 -6.46 -27.68 -5.44
N ASP A 141 -5.19 -27.84 -5.77
CA ASP A 141 -4.23 -28.57 -4.95
C ASP A 141 -3.96 -27.86 -3.62
N ILE A 142 -3.95 -26.51 -3.61
CA ILE A 142 -3.87 -25.70 -2.39
C ILE A 142 -5.05 -26.01 -1.47
N LEU A 143 -6.29 -26.00 -1.98
CA LEU A 143 -7.48 -26.29 -1.17
C LEU A 143 -7.44 -27.69 -0.55
N VAL A 144 -7.00 -28.69 -1.32
CA VAL A 144 -6.82 -30.06 -0.83
C VAL A 144 -5.72 -30.15 0.24
N GLU A 145 -4.61 -29.45 0.04
CA GLU A 145 -3.48 -29.46 0.98
C GLU A 145 -3.80 -28.75 2.29
N ILE A 146 -4.57 -27.66 2.25
CA ILE A 146 -5.11 -26.97 3.44
C ILE A 146 -5.94 -27.94 4.28
N GLU A 147 -6.87 -28.68 3.64
CA GLU A 147 -7.74 -29.63 4.31
C GLU A 147 -6.94 -30.78 4.94
N LYS A 148 -5.94 -31.32 4.24
CA LYS A 148 -5.02 -32.35 4.78
C LYS A 148 -4.27 -31.88 6.04
N ARG A 149 -4.01 -30.58 6.15
CA ARG A 149 -3.34 -29.97 7.31
C ARG A 149 -4.31 -29.57 8.42
N GLY A 150 -5.60 -29.82 8.27
CA GLY A 150 -6.63 -29.48 9.26
C GLY A 150 -6.86 -27.98 9.42
N SER A 151 -6.53 -27.20 8.39
CA SER A 151 -6.77 -25.75 8.32
C SER A 151 -7.94 -25.46 7.37
N SER A 152 -8.33 -24.19 7.25
CA SER A 152 -9.33 -23.73 6.28
C SER A 152 -8.77 -22.67 5.32
N PHE A 153 -9.49 -22.41 4.22
CA PHE A 153 -9.06 -21.43 3.22
C PHE A 153 -9.11 -19.99 3.76
N ASP A 154 -10.13 -19.65 4.53
CA ASP A 154 -10.25 -18.39 5.28
C ASP A 154 -9.04 -18.18 6.21
N GLN A 155 -8.62 -19.21 6.96
CA GLN A 155 -7.41 -19.11 7.80
C GLN A 155 -6.14 -18.87 6.97
N LEU A 156 -6.03 -19.48 5.80
CA LEU A 156 -4.89 -19.24 4.91
C LEU A 156 -4.87 -17.79 4.42
N LEU A 157 -6.02 -17.21 4.08
CA LEU A 157 -6.12 -15.83 3.62
C LEU A 157 -5.68 -14.83 4.69
N THR A 158 -5.88 -15.14 5.98
CA THR A 158 -5.44 -14.28 7.11
C THR A 158 -3.96 -14.34 7.43
N VAL A 159 -3.16 -15.13 6.72
CA VAL A 159 -1.70 -15.14 6.91
C VAL A 159 -1.13 -13.84 6.33
N PRO A 160 -0.47 -12.98 7.13
CA PRO A 160 0.04 -11.70 6.67
C PRO A 160 1.05 -11.86 5.53
N GLU A 161 0.94 -11.02 4.52
CA GLU A 161 2.02 -10.79 3.57
C GLU A 161 3.28 -10.36 4.33
N GLN A 162 4.45 -10.77 3.82
CA GLN A 162 5.72 -10.37 4.42
C GLN A 162 6.46 -9.43 3.46
N ASP A 163 6.96 -8.34 4.02
CA ASP A 163 7.72 -7.31 3.30
C ASP A 163 8.99 -7.86 2.65
N ASP A 164 9.47 -9.04 3.01
CA ASP A 164 10.67 -9.67 2.42
C ASP A 164 10.35 -10.71 1.35
N TRP A 165 9.07 -11.04 1.12
CA TRP A 165 8.69 -12.00 0.10
C TRP A 165 9.05 -11.51 -1.31
N ILE A 166 9.64 -12.42 -2.08
CA ILE A 166 10.03 -12.22 -3.49
C ILE A 166 9.29 -13.25 -4.33
N TYR A 167 8.61 -12.76 -5.35
CA TYR A 167 7.82 -13.56 -6.27
C TYR A 167 8.65 -13.94 -7.51
N SER A 168 8.11 -14.82 -8.35
CA SER A 168 8.79 -15.31 -9.56
C SER A 168 9.05 -14.21 -10.60
N ASP A 169 8.22 -13.17 -10.61
CA ASP A 169 8.39 -11.94 -11.40
C ASP A 169 9.32 -10.90 -10.73
N GLY A 170 9.73 -11.16 -9.49
CA GLY A 170 10.74 -10.41 -8.75
C GLY A 170 10.22 -9.82 -7.45
N LYS A 171 10.92 -8.79 -6.97
CA LYS A 171 10.47 -8.00 -5.83
C LYS A 171 9.44 -7.00 -6.34
N SER A 172 8.28 -6.92 -5.70
CA SER A 172 7.20 -6.03 -6.10
C SER A 172 6.51 -5.46 -4.87
N THR A 173 5.98 -4.25 -4.98
CA THR A 173 5.27 -3.56 -3.90
C THR A 173 4.11 -2.78 -4.50
N SER A 174 2.92 -2.85 -3.92
CA SER A 174 1.79 -1.98 -4.27
C SER A 174 2.07 -0.51 -3.95
N CYS A 175 1.15 0.36 -4.38
CA CYS A 175 1.27 1.81 -4.29
C CYS A 175 1.69 2.31 -2.91
N ILE A 176 0.99 1.90 -1.84
CA ILE A 176 1.28 2.38 -0.49
C ILE A 176 2.39 1.59 0.20
N ALA A 177 2.51 0.29 -0.07
CA ALA A 177 3.60 -0.53 0.43
C ALA A 177 4.95 0.04 -0.01
N PHE A 178 5.09 0.49 -1.26
CA PHE A 178 6.31 1.14 -1.75
C PHE A 178 6.73 2.35 -0.89
N VAL A 179 5.78 3.22 -0.55
CA VAL A 179 6.04 4.42 0.27
C VAL A 179 6.43 4.05 1.69
N LEU A 180 5.73 3.08 2.29
CA LEU A 180 5.97 2.69 3.67
C LEU A 180 7.23 1.83 3.84
N GLU A 181 7.59 1.00 2.85
CA GLU A 181 8.88 0.30 2.83
C GLU A 181 10.02 1.33 2.75
N MET A 182 9.88 2.37 1.92
CA MET A 182 10.85 3.48 1.92
C MET A 182 10.96 4.16 3.29
N TYR A 183 9.83 4.38 3.98
CA TYR A 183 9.84 4.94 5.33
C TYR A 183 10.51 4.01 6.34
N LYS A 184 10.34 2.70 6.18
CA LYS A 184 10.96 1.66 7.00
C LYS A 184 12.48 1.64 6.79
N GLU A 185 12.95 1.62 5.54
CA GLU A 185 14.37 1.74 5.19
C GLU A 185 14.98 3.09 5.65
N ALA A 186 14.18 4.15 5.65
CA ALA A 186 14.59 5.47 6.14
C ALA A 186 14.57 5.59 7.69
N GLY A 187 14.24 4.52 8.43
CA GLY A 187 14.27 4.45 9.89
C GLY A 187 13.05 5.05 10.59
N LEU A 188 11.93 5.32 9.90
CA LEU A 188 10.75 5.94 10.52
C LEU A 188 9.96 4.98 11.41
N PHE A 189 10.12 3.67 11.22
CA PHE A 189 9.45 2.64 12.04
C PHE A 189 10.33 2.11 13.18
N ASP A 190 11.54 2.63 13.38
CA ASP A 190 12.42 2.16 14.45
C ASP A 190 11.85 2.47 15.85
N PRO A 191 12.01 1.55 16.83
CA PRO A 191 12.76 0.29 16.77
C PRO A 191 11.91 -0.94 16.39
N ILE A 192 10.69 -0.75 15.88
CA ILE A 192 9.71 -1.83 15.65
C ILE A 192 9.62 -2.24 14.17
N ALA A 193 10.54 -1.78 13.33
CA ALA A 193 10.56 -2.05 11.90
C ALA A 193 10.43 -3.56 11.59
N ASP A 194 11.16 -4.41 12.32
CA ASP A 194 11.14 -5.88 12.14
C ASP A 194 9.80 -6.53 12.52
N SER A 195 8.92 -5.82 13.23
CA SER A 195 7.62 -6.31 13.67
C SER A 195 6.45 -5.64 12.94
N ILE A 196 6.71 -4.96 11.82
CA ILE A 196 5.68 -4.34 10.98
C ILE A 196 5.81 -4.90 9.58
N GLN A 197 4.70 -5.39 9.02
CA GLN A 197 4.59 -5.73 7.60
C GLN A 197 3.81 -4.62 6.89
N VAL A 198 4.53 -3.68 6.25
CA VAL A 198 3.87 -2.55 5.58
C VAL A 198 3.11 -2.96 4.32
N THR A 199 3.37 -4.16 3.81
CA THR A 199 2.57 -4.82 2.77
C THR A 199 1.12 -5.10 3.18
N GLU A 200 0.82 -5.09 4.48
CA GLU A 200 -0.55 -5.23 5.02
C GLU A 200 -1.29 -3.88 5.17
N PHE A 201 -0.65 -2.76 4.84
CA PHE A 201 -1.24 -1.44 5.07
C PHE A 201 -2.11 -1.04 3.88
N THR A 202 -3.29 -0.51 4.17
CA THR A 202 -4.08 0.21 3.17
C THR A 202 -3.69 1.69 3.12
N ILE A 203 -4.18 2.41 2.11
CA ILE A 203 -4.01 3.87 2.01
C ILE A 203 -4.51 4.57 3.28
N LYS A 204 -5.62 4.08 3.85
CA LYS A 204 -6.17 4.62 5.10
C LYS A 204 -5.19 4.48 6.25
N ASP A 205 -4.62 3.29 6.42
CA ASP A 205 -3.70 3.04 7.52
C ASP A 205 -2.49 3.95 7.43
N ALA A 206 -1.95 4.15 6.23
CA ALA A 206 -0.80 5.01 6.01
C ALA A 206 -1.04 6.47 6.37
N TYR A 207 -2.12 7.11 5.88
CA TYR A 207 -2.35 8.53 6.20
C TYR A 207 -2.77 8.77 7.65
N THR A 208 -3.19 7.71 8.37
CA THR A 208 -3.52 7.80 9.79
C THR A 208 -2.29 7.76 10.70
N LEU A 209 -1.14 7.31 10.20
CA LEU A 209 0.11 7.29 10.96
C LEU A 209 0.50 8.71 11.40
N ARG A 210 0.98 8.83 12.63
CA ARG A 210 1.49 10.08 13.24
C ARG A 210 2.85 10.50 12.70
N PHE A 211 2.99 10.46 11.38
CA PHE A 211 4.20 10.84 10.66
C PHE A 211 4.11 12.25 10.08
N PHE A 212 2.92 12.80 9.94
CA PHE A 212 2.67 14.00 9.15
C PHE A 212 2.59 15.26 10.02
N GLU A 213 2.68 16.43 9.38
CA GLU A 213 2.51 17.71 10.04
C GLU A 213 1.10 17.83 10.63
N ASN A 214 1.00 18.35 11.85
CA ASN A 214 -0.26 18.59 12.57
C ASN A 214 -0.45 20.06 12.96
N ASN A 215 0.55 20.90 12.71
CA ASN A 215 0.51 22.34 12.93
C ASN A 215 0.31 23.07 11.60
N SER A 216 -0.92 23.53 11.37
CA SER A 216 -1.30 24.25 10.16
C SER A 216 -0.50 25.53 9.91
N SER A 217 0.09 26.15 10.94
CA SER A 217 0.93 27.34 10.77
C SER A 217 2.26 27.06 10.07
N ARG A 218 2.69 25.79 9.97
CA ARG A 218 3.89 25.36 9.25
C ARG A 218 3.61 24.93 7.81
N LEU A 219 2.33 24.79 7.44
CA LEU A 219 1.97 24.55 6.04
C LEU A 219 2.34 25.78 5.20
N PRO A 220 2.67 25.60 3.91
CA PRO A 220 2.94 26.73 3.02
C PRO A 220 1.80 27.74 3.03
N LYS A 221 2.11 29.04 2.90
CA LYS A 221 1.07 30.09 2.97
C LYS A 221 -0.08 29.85 2.01
N TRP A 222 0.23 29.49 0.75
CA TRP A 222 -0.77 29.18 -0.29
C TRP A 222 -1.73 28.04 0.09
N CYS A 223 -1.36 27.18 1.05
CA CYS A 223 -2.14 26.03 1.46
C CYS A 223 -3.44 26.48 2.13
N ASN A 224 -4.57 26.06 1.56
CA ASN A 224 -5.91 26.51 1.95
C ASN A 224 -6.21 28.00 1.71
N ASP A 225 -5.34 28.80 1.07
CA ASP A 225 -5.57 30.25 0.92
C ASP A 225 -6.84 30.57 0.11
N ALA A 226 -7.17 29.72 -0.86
CA ALA A 226 -8.35 29.87 -1.71
C ALA A 226 -9.60 29.14 -1.20
N ASP A 227 -9.52 28.43 -0.07
CA ASP A 227 -10.63 27.61 0.48
C ASP A 227 -11.11 28.16 1.85
N ASN A 228 -12.44 28.15 2.02
CA ASN A 228 -13.10 28.50 3.28
C ASN A 228 -13.00 27.39 4.34
N VAL A 229 -12.73 26.14 3.92
CA VAL A 229 -12.43 25.03 4.81
C VAL A 229 -10.92 24.84 4.85
N LYS A 230 -10.37 24.84 6.07
CA LYS A 230 -8.95 24.61 6.32
C LYS A 230 -8.71 23.13 6.54
N LEU A 231 -8.08 22.47 5.58
CA LEU A 231 -7.61 21.09 5.71
C LEU A 231 -6.28 21.06 6.49
N PRO A 232 -6.00 19.96 7.21
CA PRO A 232 -4.73 19.79 7.94
C PRO A 232 -3.54 19.46 7.01
N TYR A 233 -3.76 19.42 5.70
CA TYR A 233 -2.80 19.14 4.63
C TYR A 233 -3.12 20.02 3.41
N CYS A 234 -2.27 19.94 2.39
CA CYS A 234 -2.41 20.79 1.20
C CYS A 234 -2.91 19.99 0.01
N GLN A 235 -4.16 20.19 -0.39
CA GLN A 235 -4.66 19.67 -1.65
C GLN A 235 -4.23 20.58 -2.80
N ILE A 236 -3.50 20.03 -3.76
CA ILE A 236 -2.88 20.77 -4.88
C ILE A 236 -3.55 20.52 -6.23
N LEU A 237 -4.35 19.44 -6.34
CA LEU A 237 -5.13 19.13 -7.53
C LEU A 237 -6.45 18.47 -7.14
N GLY A 238 -7.44 18.59 -8.02
CA GLY A 238 -8.68 17.83 -7.93
C GLY A 238 -9.94 18.70 -7.87
N LYS A 239 -11.01 18.18 -8.48
CA LYS A 239 -12.31 18.84 -8.57
C LYS A 239 -13.10 18.87 -7.24
N TYR A 240 -12.79 17.96 -6.33
CA TYR A 240 -13.52 17.76 -5.08
C TYR A 240 -12.57 17.86 -3.91
N ARG A 241 -13.09 18.25 -2.76
CA ARG A 241 -12.31 18.24 -1.53
C ARG A 241 -12.04 16.80 -1.11
N MET A 242 -10.78 16.47 -0.89
CA MET A 242 -10.40 15.20 -0.28
C MET A 242 -10.67 15.26 1.23
N GLU A 243 -11.21 14.18 1.76
CA GLU A 243 -11.34 13.98 3.21
C GLU A 243 -10.49 12.78 3.59
N LEU A 244 -9.68 12.93 4.64
CA LEU A 244 -8.82 11.86 5.19
C LEU A 244 -9.23 11.60 6.64
N PRO A 245 -10.29 10.80 6.89
CA PRO A 245 -10.79 10.56 8.24
C PRO A 245 -9.75 9.89 9.14
N GLY A 246 -9.44 10.50 10.28
CA GLY A 246 -8.39 10.00 11.18
C GLY A 246 -6.97 10.32 10.70
N PHE A 247 -6.81 11.28 9.80
CA PHE A 247 -5.51 11.81 9.41
C PHE A 247 -4.60 12.04 10.62
N ASN A 248 -3.39 11.47 10.55
CA ASN A 248 -2.30 11.75 11.49
C ASN A 248 -2.68 11.53 12.97
N SER A 249 -3.36 10.42 13.26
CA SER A 249 -3.99 10.15 14.56
C SER A 249 -3.42 8.96 15.32
N MET A 250 -2.66 8.07 14.68
CA MET A 250 -2.20 6.80 15.25
C MET A 250 -0.68 6.68 15.31
N ASP A 251 -0.15 6.31 16.47
CA ASP A 251 1.27 5.94 16.61
C ASP A 251 1.47 4.51 16.06
N PRO A 252 2.57 4.22 15.34
CA PRO A 252 2.89 2.85 14.94
C PRO A 252 3.11 1.91 16.14
N TYR A 253 2.74 0.64 16.01
CA TYR A 253 2.99 -0.42 16.99
C TYR A 253 3.26 -1.77 16.30
N PRO A 254 3.88 -2.73 17.00
CA PRO A 254 4.16 -4.07 16.45
C PRO A 254 2.88 -4.78 15.98
N HIS A 255 2.97 -5.50 14.86
CA HIS A 255 1.89 -6.27 14.23
C HIS A 255 0.65 -5.46 13.85
N MET A 256 0.82 -4.16 13.63
CA MET A 256 -0.23 -3.26 13.16
C MET A 256 -0.77 -3.70 11.80
N ASN A 257 -2.10 -3.73 11.66
CA ASN A 257 -2.82 -4.15 10.44
C ASN A 257 -2.81 -5.65 10.11
N GLU A 258 -2.17 -6.51 10.90
CA GLU A 258 -2.13 -7.95 10.58
C GLU A 258 -3.41 -8.71 10.99
N ARG A 259 -4.32 -8.06 11.75
CA ARG A 259 -5.54 -8.68 12.33
C ARG A 259 -6.74 -7.74 12.36
N CYS A 260 -6.80 -6.79 11.42
CA CYS A 260 -7.81 -5.73 11.40
C CYS A 260 -9.06 -6.09 10.59
N PRO A 261 -10.27 -5.98 11.17
CA PRO A 261 -11.49 -6.03 10.37
C PRO A 261 -11.66 -4.73 9.57
N SER A 262 -11.92 -4.83 8.27
CA SER A 262 -12.04 -3.67 7.36
C SER A 262 -13.47 -3.44 6.86
N LYS A 263 -14.47 -3.60 7.75
CA LYS A 263 -15.89 -3.60 7.35
C LYS A 263 -16.52 -2.21 7.18
N PRO A 264 -17.10 -1.88 6.01
CA PRO A 264 -17.93 -0.69 5.87
C PRO A 264 -19.23 -0.79 6.69
N PRO A 265 -19.85 0.33 7.08
CA PRO A 265 -19.44 1.71 6.80
C PRO A 265 -18.50 2.29 7.87
N LYS A 266 -18.37 1.63 9.02
CA LYS A 266 -17.67 2.20 10.20
C LYS A 266 -16.17 1.98 10.17
N TYR A 267 -15.67 0.95 9.48
CA TYR A 267 -14.27 0.56 9.44
C TYR A 267 -13.66 0.56 10.86
N SER A 268 -14.37 -0.12 11.77
CA SER A 268 -14.02 -0.17 13.18
C SER A 268 -12.66 -0.82 13.35
N ARG A 269 -11.77 -0.18 14.11
CA ARG A 269 -10.44 -0.69 14.44
C ARG A 269 -10.40 -1.14 15.91
N PRO A 270 -10.53 -2.45 16.21
CA PRO A 270 -10.42 -2.94 17.58
C PRO A 270 -9.02 -2.68 18.15
N PRO A 271 -8.86 -2.61 19.49
CA PRO A 271 -7.53 -2.47 20.09
C PRO A 271 -6.59 -3.61 19.68
N ASN A 272 -5.36 -3.27 19.30
CA ASN A 272 -4.29 -4.19 18.88
C ASN A 272 -4.58 -5.01 17.61
N CYS A 273 -5.56 -4.59 16.83
CA CYS A 273 -5.43 -4.62 15.37
C CYS A 273 -4.61 -3.37 15.04
#